data_AF-A0A7L0YCJ7-F1
#
_entry.id   AF-A0A7L0YCJ7-F1
#
_cell.length_a   1.000
_cell.length_b   1.000
_cell.length_c   1.000
_cell.angle_alpha   90.00
_cell.angle_beta   90.00
_cell.angle_gamma   90.00
#
_symmetry.space_group_name_H-M   'P 1'
#
loop_
_entity.id
_entity.type
_entity.pdbx_description
1 polymer ?
#
loop_
_entity_poly.entity_id
_entity_poly.type
_entity_poly.pdbx_seq_one_letter_code
_entity_poly.pdbx_strand_id
1 'polypeptide(L)'
;EQLAATKPGRLHLRSQGSYLVLRELHSWEKDPEVLSTCQKLIQVLIGDEPEAGMENLLEVTIPQEVEQRLRDLDREEEEQRRKERER
;
A
#
# COMPACT_ATOMS: atom_id res chain seq x y z
N GLU A 1 -6.78 6.49 13.76
CA GLU A 1 -6.29 6.95 12.45
C GLU A 1 -5.29 5.95 11.90
N GLN A 2 -5.18 5.78 10.58
CA GLN A 2 -4.19 4.90 9.97
C GLN A 2 -2.84 5.62 9.89
N LEU A 3 -1.79 5.05 10.49
CA LEU A 3 -0.50 5.72 10.64
C LEU A 3 0.15 6.10 9.29
N ALA A 4 0.12 5.20 8.30
CA ALA A 4 0.73 5.46 7.00
C ALA A 4 -0.09 6.40 6.09
N ALA A 5 -1.32 6.75 6.48
CA ALA A 5 -2.17 7.64 5.69
C ALA A 5 -1.66 9.07 5.69
N THR A 6 -1.04 9.52 6.79
CA THR A 6 -0.54 10.89 6.94
C THR A 6 0.97 10.96 6.71
N LYS A 7 1.42 12.09 6.16
CA LYS A 7 2.85 12.36 5.96
C LYS A 7 3.69 12.22 7.24
N PRO A 8 3.30 12.80 8.42
CA PRO A 8 4.08 12.61 9.64
C PRO A 8 4.23 11.12 10.02
N GLY A 9 3.19 10.32 9.82
CA GLY A 9 3.24 8.89 10.12
C GLY A 9 4.13 8.11 9.14
N ARG A 10 4.09 8.42 7.84
CA ARG A 10 5.04 7.84 6.86
C ARG A 10 6.49 8.20 7.17
N LEU A 11 6.76 9.47 7.48
CA LEU A 11 8.11 9.91 7.86
C LEU A 11 8.60 9.20 9.12
N HIS A 12 7.72 9.02 10.11
CA HIS A 12 8.03 8.26 11.32
C HIS A 12 8.40 6.81 10.98
N LEU A 13 7.55 6.10 10.23
CA LEU A 13 7.81 4.71 9.81
C LEU A 13 9.12 4.56 9.02
N ARG A 14 9.41 5.48 8.10
CA ARG A 14 10.68 5.50 7.35
C ARG A 14 11.88 5.68 8.29
N SER A 15 11.77 6.61 9.25
CA SER A 15 12.86 6.88 10.20
C SER A 15 13.20 5.69 11.10
N GLN A 16 12.22 4.81 11.36
CA GLN A 16 12.38 3.62 12.19
C GLN A 16 12.83 2.38 11.40
N GLY A 17 13.11 2.52 10.10
CA GLY A 17 13.53 1.39 9.26
C GLY A 17 12.40 0.38 8.99
N SER A 18 11.13 0.76 9.16
CA SER A 18 9.99 -0.16 8.99
C SER A 18 9.93 -0.80 7.61
N TYR A 19 10.39 -0.10 6.57
CA TYR A 19 10.50 -0.68 5.21
C TYR A 19 11.38 -1.94 5.17
N LEU A 20 12.52 -1.96 5.87
CA LEU A 20 13.43 -3.11 5.84
C LEU A 20 12.77 -4.33 6.47
N VAL A 21 12.09 -4.14 7.59
CA VAL A 21 11.34 -5.20 8.29
C VAL A 21 10.20 -5.73 7.41
N LEU A 22 9.42 -4.83 6.81
CA LEU A 22 8.29 -5.21 5.95
C LEU A 22 8.74 -5.94 4.68
N ARG A 23 9.85 -5.50 4.06
CA ARG A 23 10.41 -6.16 2.88
C ARG A 23 10.87 -7.57 3.20
N GLU A 24 11.52 -7.73 4.34
CA GLU A 24 11.97 -9.04 4.78
C GLU A 24 10.78 -9.96 5.10
N LEU A 25 9.78 -9.45 5.84
CA LEU A 25 8.52 -10.16 6.09
C LEU A 25 7.87 -10.63 4.79
N HIS A 26 7.72 -9.71 3.83
CA HIS A 26 7.15 -10.01 2.52
C HIS A 26 7.93 -11.10 1.76
N SER A 27 9.24 -11.24 1.97
CA SER A 27 10.05 -12.22 1.25
C SER A 27 9.78 -13.68 1.64
N TRP A 28 9.40 -13.91 2.90
CA TRP A 28 9.23 -15.26 3.45
C TRP A 28 7.79 -15.59 3.87
N GLU A 29 6.91 -14.59 3.94
CA GLU A 29 5.50 -14.78 4.27
C GLU A 29 4.80 -15.69 3.23
N LYS A 30 3.82 -16.46 3.70
CA LYS A 30 3.04 -17.40 2.90
C LYS A 30 1.56 -17.07 2.91
N ASP A 31 1.08 -16.35 3.92
CA ASP A 31 -0.29 -15.89 3.97
C ASP A 31 -0.54 -14.83 2.89
N PRO A 32 -1.46 -15.06 1.93
CA PRO A 32 -1.72 -14.12 0.84
C PRO A 32 -2.27 -12.76 1.29
N GLU A 33 -3.01 -12.70 2.40
CA GLU A 33 -3.53 -11.45 2.95
C GLU A 33 -2.43 -10.64 3.60
N VAL A 34 -1.53 -11.30 4.32
CA VAL A 34 -0.36 -10.64 4.91
C VAL A 34 0.57 -10.14 3.81
N LEU A 35 0.82 -10.93 2.76
CA LEU A 35 1.62 -10.51 1.60
C LEU A 35 1.04 -9.27 0.93
N SER A 36 -0.25 -9.27 0.58
CA SER A 36 -0.90 -8.12 -0.05
C SER A 36 -0.86 -6.88 0.85
N THR A 37 -1.09 -7.05 2.16
CA THR A 37 -0.99 -5.96 3.12
C THR A 37 0.43 -5.38 3.20
N CYS A 38 1.45 -6.25 3.25
CA CYS A 38 2.85 -5.84 3.25
C CYS A 38 3.21 -5.10 1.95
N GLN A 39 2.79 -5.62 0.79
CA GLN A 39 3.01 -4.99 -0.50
C GLN A 39 2.41 -3.58 -0.55
N LYS A 40 1.14 -3.41 -0.15
CA LYS A 40 0.46 -2.11 -0.12
C LYS A 40 1.18 -1.12 0.79
N LEU A 41 1.57 -1.56 1.99
CA LEU A 41 2.30 -0.69 2.92
C LEU A 41 3.70 -0.34 2.40
N ILE A 42 4.41 -1.29 1.79
CA ILE A 42 5.70 -1.03 1.14
C ILE A 42 5.55 0.02 0.04
N GLN A 43 4.56 -0.11 -0.85
CA GLN A 43 4.28 0.86 -1.91
C GLN A 43 4.10 2.27 -1.36
N VAL A 44 3.32 2.43 -0.29
CA VAL A 44 3.14 3.73 0.39
C VAL A 44 4.46 4.24 0.99
N LEU A 45 5.27 3.38 1.58
CA LEU A 45 6.53 3.78 2.21
C LEU A 45 7.65 4.11 1.21
N ILE A 46 7.64 3.55 0.00
CA ILE A 46 8.66 3.86 -1.02
C ILE A 46 8.24 4.99 -1.97
N GLY A 47 6.94 5.33 -2.03
CA GLY A 47 6.44 6.40 -2.89
C GLY A 47 6.86 7.79 -2.42
N ASP A 48 6.96 8.74 -3.35
CA ASP A 48 7.23 10.13 -3.03
C ASP A 48 6.11 10.75 -2.20
N GLU A 49 6.46 11.76 -1.39
CA GLU A 49 5.45 12.51 -0.64
C GLU A 49 4.61 13.37 -1.59
N PRO A 50 3.28 13.37 -1.46
CA PRO A 50 2.40 14.18 -2.29
C PRO A 50 2.55 15.67 -1.96
N GLU A 51 1.94 16.50 -2.81
CA GLU A 51 1.95 17.96 -2.70
C GLU A 51 1.31 18.45 -1.38
N ALA A 52 1.64 19.69 -0.99
CA ALA A 52 1.06 20.32 0.19
C ALA A 52 -0.48 20.39 0.04
N GLY A 53 -1.20 19.95 1.09
CA GLY A 53 -2.66 19.82 1.05
C GLY A 53 -3.17 18.44 0.64
N MET A 54 -2.29 17.53 0.19
CA MET A 54 -2.63 16.13 -0.13
C MET A 54 -1.96 15.12 0.83
N GLU A 55 -1.62 15.57 2.04
CA GLU A 55 -0.74 14.81 2.95
C GLU A 55 -1.43 13.61 3.61
N ASN A 56 -2.77 13.65 3.72
CA ASN A 56 -3.60 12.56 4.19
C ASN A 56 -4.25 11.83 3.01
N LEU A 57 -3.71 10.65 2.67
CA LEU A 57 -4.12 9.85 1.51
C LEU A 57 -5.59 9.38 1.57
N LEU A 58 -6.23 9.45 2.73
CA LEU A 58 -7.65 9.09 2.89
C LEU A 58 -8.60 10.26 2.60
N GLU A 59 -8.09 11.49 2.49
CA GLU A 59 -8.88 12.71 2.31
C GLU A 59 -8.68 13.34 0.92
N VAL A 60 -7.80 12.76 0.09
CA VAL A 60 -7.50 13.28 -1.25
C VAL A 60 -8.65 12.98 -2.20
N THR A 61 -9.11 13.99 -2.94
CA THR A 61 -10.05 13.82 -4.05
C THR A 61 -9.34 13.14 -5.22
N ILE A 62 -9.80 11.96 -5.60
CA ILE A 62 -9.25 11.20 -6.72
C ILE A 62 -10.05 11.54 -7.99
N PRO A 63 -9.40 11.96 -9.09
CA PRO A 63 -10.08 12.12 -10.38
C PRO A 63 -10.73 10.82 -10.85
N GLN A 64 -11.89 10.90 -11.51
CA GLN A 64 -12.70 9.74 -11.86
C GLN A 64 -11.93 8.72 -12.73
N GLU A 65 -11.11 9.18 -13.66
CA GLU A 65 -10.32 8.32 -14.54
C GLU A 65 -9.25 7.55 -13.76
N VAL A 66 -8.67 8.18 -12.74
CA VAL A 66 -7.67 7.56 -11.87
C VAL A 66 -8.35 6.56 -10.94
N GLU A 67 -9.50 6.92 -10.36
CA GLU A 67 -10.28 6.03 -9.51
C GLU A 67 -10.68 4.76 -10.26
N GLN A 68 -11.13 4.88 -11.51
CA GLN A 68 -11.49 3.71 -12.33
C GLN A 68 -10.28 2.80 -12.56
N ARG A 69 -9.11 3.36 -12.89
CA ARG A 69 -7.88 2.57 -13.06
C ARG A 69 -7.46 1.84 -11.79
N LEU A 70 -7.55 2.50 -10.64
CA LEU A 70 -7.24 1.87 -9.35
C LEU A 70 -8.18 0.69 -9.06
N ARG A 71 -9.49 0.85 -9.32
CA ARG A 71 -10.47 -0.23 -9.18
C ARG A 71 -10.21 -1.39 -10.13
N ASP A 72 -9.72 -1.13 -11.34
CA ASP A 72 -9.36 -2.17 -12.31
C ASP A 72 -8.15 -2.97 -11.81
N LEU A 73 -7.10 -2.29 -11.35
CA LEU A 73 -5.91 -2.91 -10.77
C LEU A 73 -6.25 -3.76 -9.52
N ASP A 74 -7.11 -3.26 -8.63
CA ASP A 74 -7.55 -4.01 -7.45
C ASP A 74 -8.29 -5.30 -7.84
N ARG A 75 -9.15 -5.25 -8.88
CA ARG A 75 -9.86 -6.44 -9.39
C ARG A 75 -8.92 -7.46 -10.00
N GLU A 76 -7.95 -7.01 -10.79
CA GLU A 76 -6.93 -7.89 -11.38
C GLU A 76 -6.10 -8.58 -10.28
N GLU A 77 -5.71 -7.84 -9.25
CA GLU A 77 -4.98 -8.37 -8.09
C GLU A 77 -5.83 -9.40 -7.33
N GLU A 78 -7.12 -9.14 -7.11
CA GLU A 78 -8.05 -10.08 -6.47
C GLU A 78 -8.23 -11.38 -7.27
N GLU A 79 -8.42 -11.29 -8.59
CA GLU A 79 -8.53 -12.47 -9.43
C GLU A 79 -7.27 -13.32 -9.41
N GLN A 80 -6.10 -12.68 -9.45
CA GLN A 80 -4.83 -13.37 -9.39
C GLN A 80 -4.65 -14.10 -8.06
N ARG A 81 -4.96 -13.45 -6.94
CA ARG A 81 -4.95 -14.08 -5.61
C ARG A 81 -5.90 -15.26 -5.52
N ARG A 82 -7.10 -15.14 -6.10
CA ARG A 82 -8.07 -16.24 -6.11
C ARG A 82 -7.53 -17.44 -6.88
N LYS A 83 -6.95 -17.21 -8.06
CA LYS A 83 -6.31 -18.26 -8.87
C LYS A 83 -5.16 -18.93 -8.14
N GLU A 84 -4.37 -18.19 -7.35
CA GLU A 84 -3.28 -18.74 -6.54
C GLU A 84 -3.78 -19.57 -5.36
N ARG A 85 -4.91 -19.20 -4.74
CA ARG A 85 -5.54 -20.00 -3.67
C ARG A 85 -6.18 -21.31 -4.18
N GLU A 86 -6.61 -21.32 -5.44
CA GLU A 86 -7.23 -22.49 -6.08
C GLU A 86 -6.19 -23.46 -6.70
N ARG A 87 -4.90 -23.14 -6.66
CA ARG A 87 -3.77 -23.97 -7.14
C ARG A 87 -3.11 -24.75 -6.01
#